data_AF-J4HY07-F1
#
_entry.id   AF-J4HY07-F1
#
_cell.length_a   1.000
_cell.length_b   1.000
_cell.length_c   1.000
_cell.angle_alpha   90.00
_cell.angle_beta   90.00
_cell.angle_gamma   90.00
#
_symmetry.space_group_name_H-M   'P 1'
#
loop_
_entity.id
_entity.type
_entity.pdbx_description
1 polymer ?
#
loop_
_entity_poly.entity_id
_entity_poly.type
_entity_poly.pdbx_seq_one_letter_code
_entity_poly.pdbx_strand_id
1 'polypeptide(L)'
;MYEKRGAHFGRGTWNGRTVARITRFLHPQARLPLSAPKWVIGIFAPPNTNASEEHIKRHGRRLDYYERKRKREARAVHRASATAQKAFGLKAKILHAKRHAEKVQMKKTLKAHDERNVKQKDSSTVPDGALPTYLLDREGQKDAKALSTAIKEKRKDKAAKYTVPLPKVRGIAEDEMFKVMRTGKSKKKAWKRMVTKATFVGEGFTRKPVKMERFVRPMALRYKKANVTHPDLKATFQLQILGVKKNPQSPMYTQLGVLTKGTVIEVNVSELGMVTAGGKVVFGKYAQITNNPENDGCINAVLLERQRMQLDRLLKDPSKPAYVPTPPKEKSVRPAREMMKNVQGSSAGAGSGEFHVYKASRRREYERLKLMDEKAQKETDMAEFERKRKEWEDQAEAKTAKNRAKRQKKKGRSKGNTTEKESTSGAGASADVPDVPLKKRRLVSGKELIFRKPGDESDEGSEDDIGPAPPVPAGPDHDDTPTDTPPVGVIDAPRITIHEEDSI
;
A
#
# COMPACT_ATOMS: atom_id res chain seq x y z
N MET A 1 -59.13 -42.73 25.85
CA MET A 1 -57.74 -43.19 26.10
C MET A 1 -56.77 -42.06 25.73
N TYR A 2 -56.03 -41.61 26.74
CA TYR A 2 -54.83 -40.79 26.76
C TYR A 2 -54.75 -39.42 26.03
N GLU A 3 -55.18 -38.44 26.80
CA GLU A 3 -54.75 -37.05 26.85
C GLU A 3 -53.56 -36.89 27.83
N LYS A 4 -52.49 -36.16 27.47
CA LYS A 4 -51.51 -35.52 28.38
C LYS A 4 -50.74 -34.44 27.59
N ARG A 5 -51.20 -33.18 27.61
CA ARG A 5 -50.79 -32.06 28.48
C ARG A 5 -49.28 -31.73 28.45
N GLY A 6 -48.98 -30.56 27.87
CA GLY A 6 -47.69 -29.90 27.93
C GLY A 6 -47.44 -29.18 29.26
N ALA A 7 -46.17 -28.84 29.50
CA ALA A 7 -45.74 -28.01 30.61
C ALA A 7 -44.90 -26.83 30.09
N HIS A 8 -45.34 -25.64 30.51
CA HIS A 8 -44.70 -24.35 30.36
C HIS A 8 -43.35 -24.29 31.09
N PHE A 9 -42.38 -23.55 30.53
CA PHE A 9 -41.38 -22.86 31.34
C PHE A 9 -41.24 -21.42 30.85
N GLY A 10 -41.52 -20.48 31.76
CA GLY A 10 -41.40 -19.06 31.52
C GLY A 10 -40.71 -18.38 32.70
N ARG A 11 -39.66 -17.62 32.35
CA ARG A 11 -39.13 -16.40 32.97
C ARG A 11 -38.39 -16.48 34.32
N GLY A 12 -37.14 -16.01 34.28
CA GLY A 12 -36.39 -15.48 35.42
C GLY A 12 -35.29 -14.54 34.91
N THR A 13 -35.49 -13.24 35.12
CA THR A 13 -34.68 -12.09 34.70
C THR A 13 -33.41 -11.92 35.55
N TRP A 14 -32.30 -11.46 34.97
CA TRP A 14 -31.11 -10.99 35.70
C TRP A 14 -30.71 -9.58 35.21
N ASN A 15 -31.12 -8.57 35.98
CA ASN A 15 -30.43 -7.27 36.17
C ASN A 15 -29.82 -7.38 37.58
N GLY A 16 -28.64 -6.89 37.96
CA GLY A 16 -27.77 -5.83 37.46
C GLY A 16 -27.33 -5.00 38.68
N ARG A 17 -26.00 -4.82 38.86
CA ARG A 17 -25.31 -3.95 39.86
C ARG A 17 -25.32 -4.48 41.31
N THR A 18 -24.22 -4.46 42.07
CA THR A 18 -23.55 -3.24 42.54
C THR A 18 -22.13 -3.54 43.07
N VAL A 19 -21.25 -2.56 42.89
CA VAL A 19 -19.85 -2.43 43.34
C VAL A 19 -19.81 -2.07 44.84
N ALA A 20 -18.88 -2.62 45.63
CA ALA A 20 -18.08 -1.84 46.60
C ALA A 20 -17.11 -2.72 47.40
N ARG A 21 -15.96 -2.10 47.67
CA ARG A 21 -14.75 -2.52 48.36
C ARG A 21 -14.84 -2.01 49.82
N ILE A 22 -14.03 -2.55 50.73
CA ILE A 22 -13.34 -1.89 51.88
C ILE A 22 -13.35 -2.75 53.16
N THR A 23 -12.19 -3.35 53.40
CA THR A 23 -11.37 -3.51 54.62
C THR A 23 -11.93 -3.39 56.05
N ARG A 24 -11.34 -4.25 56.92
CA ARG A 24 -10.76 -4.03 58.28
C ARG A 24 -11.47 -4.62 59.51
N PHE A 25 -10.67 -5.44 60.20
CA PHE A 25 -10.35 -5.43 61.64
C PHE A 25 -11.16 -6.20 62.69
N LEU A 26 -10.36 -6.90 63.51
CA LEU A 26 -10.45 -7.20 64.95
C LEU A 26 -11.45 -8.28 65.45
N HIS A 27 -10.84 -9.38 65.89
CA HIS A 27 -11.27 -10.26 67.01
C HIS A 27 -11.46 -9.44 68.31
N PRO A 28 -12.21 -9.88 69.36
CA PRO A 28 -11.93 -11.17 70.04
C PRO A 28 -13.06 -11.90 70.82
N GLN A 29 -12.70 -13.14 71.21
CA GLN A 29 -13.13 -13.92 72.39
C GLN A 29 -14.55 -14.52 72.50
N ALA A 30 -14.60 -15.86 72.37
CA ALA A 30 -15.36 -16.72 73.28
C ALA A 30 -14.57 -18.02 73.53
N ARG A 31 -14.55 -18.45 74.80
CA ARG A 31 -13.69 -19.50 75.38
C ARG A 31 -14.46 -20.82 75.58
N LEU A 32 -13.75 -21.93 75.31
CA LEU A 32 -13.81 -23.29 75.92
C LEU A 32 -15.00 -24.21 75.55
N PRO A 33 -14.89 -25.56 75.65
CA PRO A 33 -13.84 -26.36 76.30
C PRO A 33 -13.24 -27.52 75.48
N LEU A 34 -12.19 -28.10 76.07
CA LEU A 34 -11.41 -29.25 75.65
C LEU A 34 -12.24 -30.55 75.60
N SER A 35 -12.30 -31.20 74.43
CA SER A 35 -11.87 -32.59 74.22
C SER A 35 -12.22 -33.02 72.79
N ALA A 36 -11.21 -33.09 71.92
CA ALA A 36 -11.32 -33.74 70.62
C ALA A 36 -9.92 -34.19 70.19
N PRO A 37 -9.78 -35.39 69.60
CA PRO A 37 -8.49 -35.91 69.17
C PRO A 37 -7.89 -35.01 68.10
N LYS A 38 -6.59 -34.73 68.24
CA LYS A 38 -5.79 -33.99 67.24
C LYS A 38 -5.84 -34.71 65.90
N TRP A 39 -6.79 -34.36 65.04
CA TRP A 39 -6.64 -34.56 63.61
C TRP A 39 -5.74 -33.42 63.12
N VAL A 40 -4.47 -33.74 62.97
CA VAL A 40 -3.50 -32.91 62.26
C VAL A 40 -4.04 -32.73 60.84
N ILE A 41 -4.62 -31.55 60.56
CA ILE A 41 -4.87 -31.11 59.19
C ILE A 41 -3.49 -30.86 58.59
N GLY A 42 -2.92 -31.91 58.00
CA GLY A 42 -1.71 -31.81 57.21
C GLY A 42 -1.98 -30.87 56.04
N ILE A 43 -1.27 -29.75 56.02
CA ILE A 43 -1.14 -28.88 54.85
C ILE A 43 -0.58 -29.77 53.73
N PHE A 44 -1.42 -30.18 52.78
CA PHE A 44 -0.98 -30.91 51.60
C PHE A 44 -0.23 -29.93 50.70
N ALA A 45 1.09 -29.86 50.86
CA ALA A 45 1.95 -29.17 49.91
C ALA A 45 1.71 -29.77 48.51
N PRO A 46 1.54 -28.95 47.44
CA PRO A 46 1.40 -29.47 46.10
C PRO A 46 2.61 -30.34 45.77
N PRO A 47 2.43 -31.53 45.16
CA PRO A 47 3.54 -32.42 44.87
C PRO A 47 4.54 -31.69 43.99
N ASN A 48 5.81 -31.77 44.38
CA ASN A 48 6.94 -31.12 43.70
C ASN A 48 6.85 -31.37 42.18
N THR A 49 6.86 -30.34 41.34
CA THR A 49 6.51 -30.44 39.91
C THR A 49 7.44 -31.35 39.10
N ASN A 50 8.65 -31.58 39.63
CA ASN A 50 9.66 -32.45 39.02
C ASN A 50 9.73 -33.84 39.66
N ALA A 51 8.82 -34.18 40.58
CA ALA A 51 8.85 -35.45 41.30
C ALA A 51 8.86 -36.67 40.37
N SER A 52 8.15 -36.61 39.24
CA SER A 52 8.13 -37.68 38.23
C SER A 52 9.47 -37.82 37.50
N GLU A 53 10.15 -36.72 37.20
CA GLU A 53 11.46 -36.73 36.54
C GLU A 53 12.56 -37.16 37.50
N GLU A 54 12.52 -36.69 38.74
CA GLU A 54 13.42 -37.12 39.80
C GLU A 54 13.25 -38.60 40.13
N HIS A 55 12.01 -39.10 40.17
CA HIS A 55 11.74 -40.53 40.32
C HIS A 55 12.36 -41.35 39.19
N ILE A 56 12.28 -40.87 37.93
CA ILE A 56 12.95 -41.51 36.78
C ILE A 56 14.48 -41.46 36.92
N LYS A 57 15.05 -40.37 37.46
CA LYS A 57 16.51 -40.27 37.70
C LYS A 57 16.98 -41.20 38.82
N ARG A 58 16.19 -41.34 39.89
CA ARG A 58 16.53 -42.15 41.08
C ARG A 58 16.28 -43.65 40.87
N HIS A 59 15.15 -44.02 40.28
CA HIS A 59 14.70 -45.40 40.16
C HIS A 59 14.68 -45.91 38.71
N GLY A 60 15.08 -45.07 37.75
CA GLY A 60 15.04 -45.41 36.34
C GLY A 60 13.64 -45.40 35.74
N ARG A 61 13.54 -45.83 34.49
CA ARG A 61 12.26 -46.15 33.85
C ARG A 61 11.97 -47.64 34.04
N ARG A 62 10.71 -48.03 33.85
CA ARG A 62 10.34 -49.45 33.80
C ARG A 62 11.23 -50.19 32.80
N LEU A 63 11.71 -51.38 33.16
CA LEU A 63 12.72 -52.13 32.42
C LEU A 63 12.35 -52.33 30.93
N ASP A 64 11.07 -52.54 30.63
CA ASP A 64 10.56 -52.74 29.26
C ASP A 64 10.18 -51.44 28.51
N TYR A 65 10.43 -50.27 29.09
CA TYR A 65 9.99 -48.98 28.54
C TYR A 65 10.55 -48.74 27.14
N TYR A 66 11.86 -48.95 26.98
CA TYR A 66 12.56 -48.73 25.71
C TYR A 66 12.13 -49.74 24.65
N GLU A 67 11.94 -51.00 25.03
CA GLU A 67 11.43 -52.02 24.12
C GLU A 67 10.02 -51.72 23.64
N ARG A 68 9.12 -51.29 24.55
CA ARG A 68 7.75 -50.89 24.21
C ARG A 68 7.71 -49.65 23.34
N LYS A 69 8.57 -48.65 23.61
CA LYS A 69 8.67 -47.41 22.81
C LYS A 69 9.15 -47.74 21.39
N ARG A 70 10.25 -48.49 21.24
CA ARG A 70 10.76 -48.97 19.95
C ARG A 70 9.69 -49.74 19.16
N LYS A 71 9.03 -50.72 19.78
CA LYS A 71 7.94 -51.50 19.16
C LYS A 71 6.72 -50.63 18.82
N ARG A 72 6.48 -49.51 19.52
CA ARG A 72 5.38 -48.58 19.23
C ARG A 72 5.70 -47.71 18.02
N GLU A 73 6.92 -47.19 17.93
CA GLU A 73 7.39 -46.38 16.81
C GLU A 73 7.45 -47.19 15.52
N ALA A 74 7.99 -48.41 15.55
CA ALA A 74 7.98 -49.30 14.39
C ALA A 74 6.56 -49.62 13.89
N ARG A 75 5.61 -49.89 14.81
CA ARG A 75 4.19 -50.14 14.46
C ARG A 75 3.44 -48.89 14.02
N ALA A 76 3.94 -47.68 14.28
CA ALA A 76 3.23 -46.45 13.98
C ALA A 76 3.01 -46.26 12.48
N VAL A 77 3.96 -46.69 11.63
CA VAL A 77 3.86 -46.61 10.16
C VAL A 77 2.70 -47.46 9.65
N HIS A 78 2.63 -48.72 10.06
CA HIS A 78 1.53 -49.63 9.68
C HIS A 78 0.19 -49.16 10.24
N ARG A 79 0.15 -48.75 11.52
CA ARG A 79 -1.07 -48.21 12.13
C ARG A 79 -1.56 -46.97 11.41
N ALA A 80 -0.67 -46.08 11.01
CA ALA A 80 -1.05 -44.89 10.27
C ALA A 80 -1.65 -45.21 8.90
N SER A 81 -1.03 -46.14 8.16
CA SER A 81 -1.57 -46.61 6.87
C SER A 81 -2.95 -47.25 7.06
N ALA A 82 -3.07 -48.18 8.02
CA ALA A 82 -4.34 -48.84 8.33
C ALA A 82 -5.42 -47.84 8.80
N THR A 83 -5.04 -46.83 9.59
CA THR A 83 -5.97 -45.79 10.03
C THR A 83 -6.42 -44.91 8.87
N ALA A 84 -5.52 -44.61 7.92
CA ALA A 84 -5.87 -43.84 6.73
C ALA A 84 -6.84 -44.60 5.81
N GLN A 85 -6.64 -45.92 5.64
CA GLN A 85 -7.53 -46.77 4.83
C GLN A 85 -8.89 -47.02 5.50
N LYS A 86 -8.92 -47.17 6.82
CA LYS A 86 -10.15 -47.52 7.58
C LYS A 86 -10.94 -46.30 8.04
N ALA A 87 -10.34 -45.12 8.11
CA ALA A 87 -11.06 -43.91 8.48
C ALA A 87 -12.04 -43.54 7.36
N PHE A 88 -13.30 -43.28 7.72
CA PHE A 88 -14.33 -42.79 6.80
C PHE A 88 -14.88 -41.44 7.25
N GLY A 89 -15.56 -40.73 6.34
CA GLY A 89 -16.25 -39.49 6.63
C GLY A 89 -15.33 -38.33 7.08
N LEU A 90 -15.81 -37.54 8.05
CA LEU A 90 -15.08 -36.36 8.54
C LEU A 90 -13.72 -36.71 9.16
N LYS A 91 -13.64 -37.86 9.83
CA LYS A 91 -12.40 -38.34 10.47
C LYS A 91 -11.30 -38.59 9.43
N ALA A 92 -11.66 -39.17 8.28
CA ALA A 92 -10.73 -39.34 7.17
C ALA A 92 -10.25 -38.00 6.62
N LYS A 93 -11.18 -37.05 6.38
CA LYS A 93 -10.86 -35.72 5.87
C LYS A 93 -9.88 -34.96 6.78
N ILE A 94 -10.12 -34.97 8.09
CA ILE A 94 -9.22 -34.35 9.08
C ILE A 94 -7.84 -35.03 9.08
N LEU A 95 -7.82 -36.37 9.04
CA LEU A 95 -6.57 -37.13 8.99
C LEU A 95 -5.75 -36.76 7.75
N HIS A 96 -6.35 -36.75 6.56
CA HIS A 96 -5.66 -36.39 5.32
C HIS A 96 -5.19 -34.94 5.33
N ALA A 97 -5.99 -33.99 5.83
CA ALA A 97 -5.59 -32.60 5.97
C ALA A 97 -4.37 -32.44 6.89
N LYS A 98 -4.38 -33.13 8.04
CA LYS A 98 -3.23 -33.16 8.97
C LYS A 98 -1.99 -33.75 8.31
N ARG A 99 -2.13 -34.89 7.62
CA ARG A 99 -1.02 -35.54 6.89
C ARG A 99 -0.45 -34.66 5.79
N HIS A 100 -1.30 -33.93 5.08
CA HIS A 100 -0.87 -32.99 4.06
C HIS A 100 -0.04 -31.85 4.68
N ALA A 101 -0.50 -31.27 5.79
CA ALA A 101 0.25 -30.24 6.52
C ALA A 101 1.62 -30.74 7.02
N GLU A 102 1.67 -31.94 7.60
CA GLU A 102 2.92 -32.59 8.04
C GLU A 102 3.91 -32.76 6.86
N LYS A 103 3.43 -33.25 5.71
CA LYS A 103 4.27 -33.41 4.51
C LYS A 103 4.79 -32.07 3.99
N VAL A 104 3.96 -31.03 3.95
CA VAL A 104 4.37 -29.70 3.52
C VAL A 104 5.41 -29.11 4.48
N GLN A 105 5.22 -29.26 5.79
CA GLN A 105 6.18 -28.81 6.78
C GLN A 105 7.53 -29.51 6.60
N MET A 106 7.54 -30.84 6.47
CA MET A 106 8.77 -31.61 6.25
C MET A 106 9.48 -31.23 4.94
N LYS A 107 8.72 -31.00 3.87
CA LYS A 107 9.28 -30.52 2.60
C LYS A 107 9.93 -29.14 2.74
N LYS A 108 9.28 -28.21 3.47
CA LYS A 108 9.85 -26.88 3.74
C LYS A 108 11.11 -26.96 4.60
N THR A 109 11.15 -27.83 5.60
CA THR A 109 12.34 -27.98 6.46
C THR A 109 13.51 -28.61 5.71
N LEU A 110 13.25 -29.62 4.87
CA LEU A 110 14.30 -30.22 4.02
C LEU A 110 14.83 -29.19 3.02
N LYS A 111 13.93 -28.49 2.31
CA LYS A 111 14.33 -27.42 1.38
C LYS A 111 15.17 -26.33 2.06
N ALA A 112 14.75 -25.85 3.24
CA ALA A 112 15.50 -24.85 3.98
C ALA A 112 16.87 -25.36 4.49
N HIS A 113 16.99 -26.66 4.78
CA HIS A 113 18.26 -27.29 5.15
C HIS A 113 19.19 -27.43 3.94
N ASP A 114 18.65 -27.86 2.79
CA ASP A 114 19.40 -28.00 1.54
C ASP A 114 19.91 -26.62 1.04
N GLU A 115 19.05 -25.60 1.08
CA GLU A 115 19.40 -24.21 0.76
C GLU A 115 20.45 -23.62 1.72
N ARG A 116 20.47 -24.04 2.98
CA ARG A 116 21.52 -23.63 3.93
C ARG A 116 22.87 -24.27 3.59
N ASN A 117 22.85 -25.52 3.17
CA ASN A 117 24.07 -26.27 2.85
C ASN A 117 24.69 -25.82 1.52
N VAL A 118 23.86 -25.32 0.60
CA VAL A 118 24.33 -24.67 -0.63
C VAL A 118 24.62 -23.20 -0.33
N LYS A 119 25.90 -22.85 -0.19
CA LYS A 119 26.31 -21.44 -0.20
C LYS A 119 25.96 -20.85 -1.57
N GLN A 120 24.84 -20.15 -1.67
CA GLN A 120 24.59 -19.30 -2.83
C GLN A 120 25.69 -18.24 -2.84
N LYS A 121 26.44 -18.17 -3.95
CA LYS A 121 27.44 -17.14 -4.15
C LYS A 121 26.70 -15.81 -4.19
N ASP A 122 26.97 -14.92 -3.23
CA ASP A 122 26.41 -13.57 -3.23
C ASP A 122 26.66 -12.95 -4.61
N SER A 123 25.60 -12.67 -5.35
CA SER A 123 25.69 -11.88 -6.58
C SER A 123 25.96 -10.43 -6.18
N SER A 124 27.21 -10.17 -5.80
CA SER A 124 27.78 -8.85 -5.53
C SER A 124 27.86 -7.97 -6.78
N THR A 125 27.53 -8.53 -7.95
CA THR A 125 27.25 -7.76 -9.16
C THR A 125 25.79 -7.33 -9.11
N VAL A 126 25.59 -6.03 -8.93
CA VAL A 126 24.30 -5.35 -9.07
C VAL A 126 23.63 -5.87 -10.34
N PRO A 127 22.53 -6.63 -10.26
CA PRO A 127 21.87 -7.16 -11.45
C PRO A 127 21.43 -5.97 -12.32
N ASP A 128 21.68 -6.06 -13.63
CA ASP A 128 21.35 -5.01 -14.58
C ASP A 128 19.82 -4.83 -14.60
N GLY A 129 19.35 -3.80 -13.89
CA GLY A 129 17.95 -3.71 -13.42
C GLY A 129 17.79 -3.24 -11.97
N ALA A 130 18.87 -3.05 -11.21
CA ALA A 130 18.81 -2.51 -9.86
C ALA A 130 18.18 -1.12 -9.83
N LEU A 131 16.96 -1.08 -9.32
CA LEU A 131 16.26 0.16 -9.05
C LEU A 131 16.76 0.72 -7.71
N PRO A 132 16.88 2.05 -7.59
CA PRO A 132 17.06 2.70 -6.30
C PRO A 132 16.02 2.20 -5.29
N THR A 133 16.36 2.18 -4.00
CA THR A 133 15.50 1.58 -2.94
C THR A 133 14.06 2.11 -2.95
N TYR A 134 13.85 3.38 -3.31
CA TYR A 134 12.54 4.04 -3.42
C TYR A 134 11.74 3.68 -4.70
N LEU A 135 12.31 2.89 -5.61
CA LEU A 135 11.69 2.39 -6.84
C LEU A 135 11.54 0.86 -6.86
N LEU A 136 12.10 0.14 -5.90
CA LEU A 136 11.99 -1.33 -5.81
C LEU A 136 10.53 -1.79 -5.70
N ASP A 137 9.72 -1.07 -4.91
CA ASP A 137 8.30 -1.42 -4.70
C ASP A 137 7.35 -0.91 -5.80
N ARG A 138 7.89 -0.28 -6.86
CA ARG A 138 7.11 0.35 -7.95
C ARG A 138 7.18 -0.42 -9.27
N GLU A 139 7.45 -1.72 -9.21
CA GLU A 139 7.68 -2.64 -10.35
C GLU A 139 6.95 -2.22 -11.63
N GLY A 140 7.71 -1.59 -12.54
CA GLY A 140 7.30 -1.38 -13.92
C GLY A 140 7.79 -2.56 -14.74
N GLN A 141 6.86 -3.34 -15.30
CA GLN A 141 7.13 -4.38 -16.30
C GLN A 141 8.04 -3.84 -17.41
N LYS A 142 9.20 -4.47 -17.59
CA LYS A 142 10.16 -4.16 -18.66
C LYS A 142 10.40 -5.38 -19.51
N ASP A 143 9.44 -5.70 -20.38
CA ASP A 143 9.69 -6.54 -21.55
C ASP A 143 9.31 -5.75 -22.81
N ALA A 144 10.20 -5.67 -23.79
CA ALA A 144 9.99 -4.88 -25.01
C ALA A 144 8.78 -5.38 -25.83
N LYS A 145 8.44 -6.69 -25.76
CA LYS A 145 7.18 -7.23 -26.28
C LYS A 145 5.97 -6.76 -25.47
N ALA A 146 6.09 -6.69 -24.14
CA ALA A 146 5.05 -6.16 -23.26
C ALA A 146 4.79 -4.66 -23.46
N LEU A 147 5.74 -3.86 -23.96
CA LEU A 147 5.50 -2.44 -24.29
C LEU A 147 4.49 -2.25 -25.44
N SER A 148 4.51 -3.13 -26.44
CA SER A 148 3.59 -3.07 -27.59
C SER A 148 2.17 -3.56 -27.22
N THR A 149 2.07 -4.62 -26.42
CA THR A 149 0.81 -5.07 -25.80
C THR A 149 0.31 -4.04 -24.79
N ALA A 150 1.20 -3.41 -24.02
CA ALA A 150 0.89 -2.35 -23.06
C ALA A 150 0.43 -1.05 -23.73
N ILE A 151 0.72 -0.78 -25.01
CA ILE A 151 0.12 0.37 -25.72
C ILE A 151 -1.33 0.07 -26.09
N LYS A 152 -1.63 -1.17 -26.52
CA LYS A 152 -3.01 -1.62 -26.78
C LYS A 152 -3.81 -1.76 -25.48
N GLU A 153 -3.20 -2.28 -24.42
CA GLU A 153 -3.76 -2.28 -23.06
C GLU A 153 -3.87 -0.87 -22.49
N LYS A 154 -2.89 0.04 -22.62
CA LYS A 154 -3.01 1.45 -22.18
C LYS A 154 -4.20 2.19 -22.81
N ARG A 155 -4.59 1.85 -24.04
CA ARG A 155 -5.79 2.39 -24.69
C ARG A 155 -7.08 1.81 -24.08
N LYS A 156 -7.11 0.53 -23.71
CA LYS A 156 -8.20 -0.12 -22.95
C LYS A 156 -8.21 0.27 -21.45
N ASP A 157 -7.04 0.55 -20.88
CA ASP A 157 -6.79 0.88 -19.47
C ASP A 157 -7.05 2.34 -19.15
N LYS A 158 -7.06 3.27 -20.11
CA LYS A 158 -7.50 4.65 -19.82
C LYS A 158 -8.92 4.67 -19.24
N ALA A 159 -9.78 3.72 -19.59
CA ALA A 159 -11.07 3.50 -18.95
C ALA A 159 -10.98 2.57 -17.72
N ALA A 160 -10.13 1.53 -17.74
CA ALA A 160 -9.99 0.57 -16.63
C ALA A 160 -9.22 1.08 -15.40
N LYS A 161 -8.35 2.09 -15.55
CA LYS A 161 -7.45 2.64 -14.50
C LYS A 161 -8.21 3.35 -13.39
N TYR A 162 -9.41 3.79 -13.68
CA TYR A 162 -10.30 4.52 -12.77
C TYR A 162 -11.55 3.72 -12.42
N THR A 163 -11.59 2.47 -12.87
CA THR A 163 -12.63 1.53 -12.52
C THR A 163 -12.48 1.18 -11.04
N VAL A 164 -13.59 1.33 -10.31
CA VAL A 164 -13.70 0.83 -8.94
C VAL A 164 -13.34 -0.66 -8.92
N PRO A 165 -12.72 -1.20 -7.84
CA PRO A 165 -12.29 -2.60 -7.78
C PRO A 165 -13.36 -3.62 -8.21
N LEU A 166 -14.63 -3.32 -7.96
CA LEU A 166 -15.77 -4.11 -8.42
C LEU A 166 -16.69 -3.25 -9.33
N PRO A 167 -16.46 -3.21 -10.66
CA PRO A 167 -17.29 -2.43 -11.57
C PRO A 167 -18.69 -3.02 -11.75
N LYS A 168 -18.74 -4.33 -11.99
CA LYS A 168 -19.97 -5.08 -12.26
C LYS A 168 -20.20 -6.04 -11.10
N VAL A 169 -21.37 -5.90 -10.47
CA VAL A 169 -21.80 -6.77 -9.38
C VAL A 169 -23.04 -7.53 -9.82
N ARG A 170 -23.26 -8.71 -9.22
CA ARG A 170 -24.49 -9.48 -9.37
C ARG A 170 -25.71 -8.58 -9.15
N GLY A 171 -26.64 -8.58 -10.10
CA GLY A 171 -27.96 -7.99 -9.90
C GLY A 171 -28.68 -8.76 -8.79
N ILE A 172 -29.28 -8.04 -7.85
CA ILE A 172 -30.15 -8.63 -6.83
C ILE A 172 -31.59 -8.30 -7.23
N ALA A 173 -32.44 -9.31 -7.23
CA ALA A 173 -33.85 -9.15 -7.49
C ALA A 173 -34.56 -8.54 -6.27
N GLU A 174 -35.66 -7.82 -6.50
CA GLU A 174 -36.34 -7.05 -5.44
C GLU A 174 -36.93 -7.94 -4.34
N ASP A 175 -37.31 -9.17 -4.67
CA ASP A 175 -37.83 -10.19 -3.76
C ASP A 175 -36.78 -10.68 -2.76
N GLU A 176 -35.52 -10.81 -3.19
CA GLU A 176 -34.39 -11.16 -2.32
C GLU A 176 -34.11 -10.04 -1.30
N MET A 177 -34.28 -8.78 -1.71
CA MET A 177 -34.00 -7.62 -0.89
C MET A 177 -35.17 -7.22 0.04
N PHE A 178 -36.41 -7.43 -0.40
CA PHE A 178 -37.61 -7.05 0.34
C PHE A 178 -38.48 -8.25 0.71
N LYS A 179 -38.50 -8.57 2.00
CA LYS A 179 -39.46 -9.51 2.56
C LYS A 179 -40.84 -8.86 2.72
N VAL A 180 -41.87 -9.49 2.17
CA VAL A 180 -43.27 -9.05 2.31
C VAL A 180 -43.73 -9.19 3.77
N MET A 181 -44.25 -8.11 4.36
CA MET A 181 -44.86 -8.14 5.69
C MET A 181 -46.38 -8.04 5.60
N ARG A 182 -47.07 -9.05 6.13
CA ARG A 182 -48.53 -9.08 6.23
C ARG A 182 -49.00 -8.46 7.55
N THR A 183 -50.06 -7.66 7.49
CA THR A 183 -50.61 -6.88 8.62
C THR A 183 -52.11 -7.10 8.81
N GLY A 184 -52.62 -6.80 10.02
CA GLY A 184 -54.01 -7.01 10.43
C GLY A 184 -54.25 -8.40 11.04
N LYS A 185 -55.38 -8.56 11.76
CA LYS A 185 -55.73 -9.81 12.46
C LYS A 185 -55.72 -11.02 11.51
N SER A 186 -56.33 -10.87 10.32
CA SER A 186 -56.40 -11.91 9.28
C SER A 186 -55.18 -11.93 8.32
N LYS A 187 -54.17 -11.06 8.51
CA LYS A 187 -52.95 -10.98 7.67
C LYS A 187 -53.18 -10.81 6.16
N LYS A 188 -54.34 -10.31 5.71
CA LYS A 188 -54.64 -10.09 4.28
C LYS A 188 -53.88 -8.90 3.66
N LYS A 189 -53.41 -7.94 4.46
CA LYS A 189 -52.80 -6.69 3.96
C LYS A 189 -51.28 -6.82 3.85
N ALA A 190 -50.71 -6.75 2.64
CA ALA A 190 -49.29 -7.00 2.36
C ALA A 190 -48.51 -5.77 1.81
N TRP A 191 -48.88 -4.56 2.22
CA TRP A 191 -48.31 -3.31 1.69
C TRP A 191 -46.92 -2.96 2.25
N LYS A 192 -46.52 -3.57 3.37
CA LYS A 192 -45.22 -3.34 4.01
C LYS A 192 -44.12 -4.24 3.43
N ARG A 193 -42.90 -3.73 3.42
CA ARG A 193 -41.69 -4.41 2.93
C ARG A 193 -40.59 -4.28 3.98
N MET A 194 -40.01 -5.39 4.41
CA MET A 194 -38.86 -5.44 5.31
C MET A 194 -37.59 -5.61 4.49
N VAL A 195 -36.59 -4.75 4.73
CA VAL A 195 -35.26 -4.89 4.13
C VAL A 195 -34.53 -6.03 4.81
N THR A 196 -34.06 -7.01 4.03
CA THR A 196 -33.33 -8.20 4.52
C THR A 196 -31.83 -8.02 4.52
N LYS A 197 -31.32 -7.04 3.77
CA LYS A 197 -29.88 -6.75 3.63
C LYS A 197 -29.39 -5.78 4.70
N ALA A 198 -28.06 -5.71 4.85
CA ALA A 198 -27.42 -4.73 5.72
C ALA A 198 -27.78 -3.30 5.30
N THR A 199 -27.97 -2.42 6.27
CA THR A 199 -28.37 -1.02 6.04
C THR A 199 -27.53 -0.06 6.86
N PHE A 200 -27.19 1.07 6.28
CA PHE A 200 -26.72 2.25 6.98
C PHE A 200 -27.91 3.18 7.22
N VAL A 201 -27.94 3.73 8.43
CA VAL A 201 -28.95 4.67 8.85
C VAL A 201 -28.20 5.82 9.53
N GLY A 202 -28.42 7.04 9.04
CA GLY A 202 -27.74 8.23 9.56
C GLY A 202 -28.01 8.47 11.05
N GLU A 203 -27.16 9.29 11.67
CA GLU A 203 -27.12 9.49 13.12
C GLU A 203 -28.43 10.09 13.69
N GLY A 204 -29.10 10.96 12.93
CA GLY A 204 -30.38 11.57 13.29
C GLY A 204 -31.63 10.76 12.90
N PHE A 205 -31.55 9.44 12.76
CA PHE A 205 -32.70 8.66 12.29
C PHE A 205 -33.75 8.40 13.37
N THR A 206 -34.92 8.99 13.17
CA THR A 206 -36.15 8.65 13.90
C THR A 206 -37.05 7.78 13.03
N ARG A 207 -37.62 6.71 13.61
CA ARG A 207 -38.56 5.85 12.88
C ARG A 207 -39.85 6.60 12.59
N LYS A 208 -40.37 6.45 11.36
CA LYS A 208 -41.69 6.96 11.01
C LYS A 208 -42.78 6.21 11.80
N PRO A 209 -43.94 6.85 12.08
CA PRO A 209 -45.08 6.18 12.69
C PRO A 209 -45.45 4.90 11.93
N VAL A 210 -45.85 3.85 12.67
CA VAL A 210 -46.06 2.50 12.12
C VAL A 210 -47.06 2.48 10.96
N LYS A 211 -48.04 3.39 10.95
CA LYS A 211 -49.05 3.48 9.89
C LYS A 211 -48.50 4.07 8.58
N MET A 212 -47.45 4.90 8.64
CA MET A 212 -46.83 5.56 7.48
C MET A 212 -45.55 4.84 7.01
N GLU A 213 -44.98 3.96 7.84
CA GLU A 213 -43.76 3.19 7.51
C GLU A 213 -44.08 2.03 6.55
N ARG A 214 -43.75 2.19 5.26
CA ARG A 214 -43.81 1.13 4.24
C ARG A 214 -42.58 0.23 4.23
N PHE A 215 -41.38 0.83 4.21
CA PHE A 215 -40.10 0.13 4.22
C PHE A 215 -39.54 0.05 5.63
N VAL A 216 -39.43 -1.15 6.18
CA VAL A 216 -38.93 -1.41 7.53
C VAL A 216 -37.46 -1.82 7.45
N ARG A 217 -36.58 -1.04 8.07
CA ARG A 217 -35.15 -1.36 8.23
C ARG A 217 -34.90 -1.84 9.66
N PRO A 218 -34.79 -3.15 9.92
CA PRO A 218 -34.68 -3.68 11.28
C PRO A 218 -33.37 -3.23 11.96
N MET A 219 -33.40 -3.02 13.28
CA MET A 219 -32.24 -2.49 14.02
C MET A 219 -31.02 -3.42 13.98
N ALA A 220 -31.23 -4.74 13.97
CA ALA A 220 -30.15 -5.72 13.93
C ALA A 220 -29.31 -5.64 12.65
N LEU A 221 -29.89 -5.15 11.55
CA LEU A 221 -29.20 -5.00 10.26
C LEU A 221 -28.68 -3.58 10.04
N ARG A 222 -28.67 -2.73 11.08
CA ARG A 222 -28.17 -1.35 10.98
C ARG A 222 -26.71 -1.29 11.41
N TYR A 223 -25.85 -0.96 10.46
CA TYR A 223 -24.42 -0.80 10.70
C TYR A 223 -24.05 0.67 10.78
N LYS A 224 -23.09 0.98 11.65
CA LYS A 224 -22.51 2.33 11.81
C LYS A 224 -21.04 2.41 11.43
N LYS A 225 -20.33 1.27 11.43
CA LYS A 225 -18.90 1.16 11.15
C LYS A 225 -18.65 0.13 10.06
N ALA A 226 -17.55 0.30 9.32
CA ALA A 226 -17.06 -0.63 8.32
C ALA A 226 -15.58 -0.95 8.58
N ASN A 227 -15.16 -2.16 8.22
CA ASN A 227 -13.77 -2.58 8.20
C ASN A 227 -13.19 -2.18 6.84
N VAL A 228 -12.39 -1.13 6.83
CA VAL A 228 -11.88 -0.50 5.62
C VAL A 228 -10.39 -0.81 5.46
N THR A 229 -10.02 -1.38 4.32
CA THR A 229 -8.64 -1.68 3.96
C THR A 229 -8.06 -0.55 3.11
N HIS A 230 -6.86 -0.08 3.47
CA HIS A 230 -6.07 0.80 2.62
C HIS A 230 -5.15 -0.06 1.72
N PRO A 231 -5.25 0.02 0.38
CA PRO A 231 -4.46 -0.84 -0.51
C PRO A 231 -2.94 -0.61 -0.36
N ASP A 232 -2.51 0.65 -0.26
CA ASP A 232 -1.06 0.96 -0.18
C ASP A 232 -0.43 0.59 1.17
N LEU A 233 -1.08 0.94 2.28
CA LEU A 233 -0.59 0.63 3.63
C LEU A 233 -0.77 -0.85 3.99
N LYS A 234 -1.57 -1.60 3.23
CA LYS A 234 -1.97 -3.00 3.50
C LYS A 234 -2.48 -3.21 4.94
N ALA A 235 -3.14 -2.18 5.48
CA ALA A 235 -3.67 -2.14 6.83
C ALA A 235 -5.19 -1.93 6.82
N THR A 236 -5.85 -2.48 7.82
CA THR A 236 -7.31 -2.45 7.99
C THR A 236 -7.69 -1.59 9.19
N PHE A 237 -8.70 -0.74 9.01
CA PHE A 237 -9.18 0.20 10.04
C PHE A 237 -10.68 0.08 10.20
N GLN A 238 -11.19 0.14 11.43
CA GLN A 238 -12.61 0.10 11.71
C GLN A 238 -13.20 1.52 11.72
N LEU A 239 -13.51 2.03 10.54
CA LEU A 239 -13.92 3.41 10.34
C LEU A 239 -15.44 3.59 10.43
N GLN A 240 -15.87 4.77 10.88
CA GLN A 240 -17.30 5.13 10.93
C GLN A 240 -17.83 5.43 9.52
N ILE A 241 -19.01 4.91 9.20
CA ILE A 241 -19.72 5.21 7.97
C ILE A 241 -20.41 6.56 8.15
N LEU A 242 -20.15 7.48 7.22
CA LEU A 242 -20.79 8.80 7.17
C LEU A 242 -22.07 8.76 6.32
N GLY A 243 -22.01 8.06 5.20
CA GLY A 243 -23.12 8.01 4.25
C GLY A 243 -22.97 6.93 3.19
N VAL A 244 -24.06 6.64 2.50
CA VAL A 244 -24.07 5.77 1.31
C VAL A 244 -24.16 6.67 0.09
N LYS A 245 -23.17 6.59 -0.79
CA LYS A 245 -23.09 7.47 -1.97
C LYS A 245 -23.76 6.86 -3.19
N LYS A 246 -23.50 5.58 -3.45
CA LYS A 246 -24.02 4.88 -4.64
C LYS A 246 -24.17 3.39 -4.37
N ASN A 247 -25.38 2.89 -4.55
CA ASN A 247 -25.62 1.45 -4.70
C ASN A 247 -25.68 1.11 -6.21
N PRO A 248 -24.93 0.09 -6.69
CA PRO A 248 -24.87 -0.25 -8.12
C PRO A 248 -26.19 -0.76 -8.71
N GLN A 249 -27.13 -1.22 -7.90
CA GLN A 249 -28.37 -1.85 -8.39
C GLN A 249 -29.48 -0.85 -8.65
N SER A 250 -29.71 0.06 -7.70
CA SER A 250 -30.77 1.06 -7.81
C SER A 250 -30.48 2.30 -6.96
N PRO A 251 -30.80 3.51 -7.46
CA PRO A 251 -30.79 4.74 -6.66
C PRO A 251 -31.71 4.66 -5.43
N MET A 252 -32.82 3.91 -5.52
CA MET A 252 -33.73 3.69 -4.39
C MET A 252 -33.00 3.05 -3.20
N TYR A 253 -32.08 2.13 -3.47
CA TYR A 253 -31.35 1.40 -2.43
C TYR A 253 -30.29 2.31 -1.78
N THR A 254 -29.78 3.28 -2.54
CA THR A 254 -28.91 4.34 -2.01
C THR A 254 -29.68 5.19 -1.01
N GLN A 255 -30.92 5.60 -1.33
CA GLN A 255 -31.76 6.38 -0.41
C GLN A 255 -32.18 5.59 0.85
N LEU A 256 -32.45 4.30 0.69
CA LEU A 256 -32.69 3.39 1.82
C LEU A 256 -31.42 3.06 2.62
N GLY A 257 -30.24 3.41 2.11
CA GLY A 257 -28.95 3.13 2.75
C GLY A 257 -28.60 1.64 2.72
N VAL A 258 -29.04 0.88 1.72
CA VAL A 258 -28.74 -0.56 1.63
C VAL A 258 -27.27 -0.77 1.25
N LEU A 259 -26.60 -1.59 2.05
CA LEU A 259 -25.21 -1.95 1.94
C LEU A 259 -25.11 -3.36 1.32
N THR A 260 -24.86 -3.40 0.02
CA THR A 260 -24.63 -4.63 -0.75
C THR A 260 -23.20 -4.63 -1.29
N LYS A 261 -22.75 -5.76 -1.83
CA LYS A 261 -21.48 -5.82 -2.54
C LYS A 261 -21.41 -4.74 -3.62
N GLY A 262 -20.28 -4.05 -3.70
CA GLY A 262 -20.01 -2.95 -4.61
C GLY A 262 -20.67 -1.62 -4.28
N THR A 263 -21.45 -1.52 -3.20
CA THR A 263 -21.95 -0.22 -2.72
C THR A 263 -20.77 0.68 -2.34
N VAL A 264 -20.82 1.92 -2.82
CA VAL A 264 -19.85 2.98 -2.50
C VAL A 264 -20.37 3.78 -1.31
N ILE A 265 -19.57 3.81 -0.25
CA ILE A 265 -19.85 4.48 1.01
C ILE A 265 -18.84 5.60 1.26
N GLU A 266 -19.25 6.62 2.00
CA GLU A 266 -18.35 7.62 2.58
C GLU A 266 -17.99 7.17 3.99
N VAL A 267 -16.69 7.09 4.26
CA VAL A 267 -16.15 6.67 5.56
C VAL A 267 -15.31 7.78 6.16
N ASN A 268 -15.38 7.91 7.49
CA ASN A 268 -14.56 8.86 8.23
C ASN A 268 -13.11 8.36 8.25
N VAL A 269 -12.17 9.16 7.74
CA VAL A 269 -10.75 8.83 7.66
C VAL A 269 -9.87 9.72 8.54
N SER A 270 -10.46 10.39 9.53
CA SER A 270 -9.72 11.23 10.49
C SER A 270 -8.62 10.45 11.22
N GLU A 271 -8.86 9.16 11.52
CA GLU A 271 -7.88 8.27 12.17
C GLU A 271 -6.65 7.99 11.29
N LEU A 272 -6.75 8.14 9.96
CA LEU A 272 -5.65 7.92 9.03
C LEU A 272 -4.74 9.14 8.87
N GLY A 273 -5.13 10.30 9.42
CA GLY A 273 -4.32 11.52 9.35
C GLY A 273 -4.04 12.01 7.93
N MET A 274 -4.90 11.71 6.96
CA MET A 274 -4.71 12.15 5.58
C MET A 274 -4.87 13.66 5.48
N VAL A 275 -3.85 14.34 4.94
CA VAL A 275 -3.85 15.79 4.70
C VAL A 275 -3.71 16.04 3.20
N THR A 276 -4.47 16.98 2.68
CA THR A 276 -4.31 17.45 1.29
C THR A 276 -3.04 18.27 1.14
N ALA A 277 -2.52 18.43 -0.08
CA ALA A 277 -1.34 19.27 -0.34
C ALA A 277 -1.49 20.71 0.20
N GLY A 278 -2.72 21.21 0.36
CA GLY A 278 -3.02 22.51 0.96
C GLY A 278 -3.17 22.51 2.49
N GLY A 279 -2.68 21.48 3.20
CA GLY A 279 -2.71 21.41 4.66
C GLY A 279 -4.08 21.12 5.30
N LYS A 280 -5.14 20.96 4.50
CA LYS A 280 -6.48 20.62 5.01
C LYS A 280 -6.59 19.13 5.30
N VAL A 281 -7.04 18.80 6.52
CA VAL A 281 -7.29 17.41 6.94
C VAL A 281 -8.50 16.84 6.19
N VAL A 282 -8.33 15.65 5.63
CA VAL A 282 -9.39 14.90 4.96
C VAL A 282 -10.16 14.12 6.02
N PHE A 283 -11.43 14.45 6.22
CA PHE A 283 -12.30 13.74 7.15
C PHE A 283 -13.10 12.62 6.48
N GLY A 284 -13.37 12.71 5.17
CA GLY A 284 -14.20 11.75 4.44
C GLY A 284 -13.52 11.24 3.18
N LYS A 285 -13.53 9.92 2.97
CA LYS A 285 -13.08 9.28 1.73
C LYS A 285 -14.11 8.25 1.27
N TYR A 286 -14.14 7.99 -0.03
CA TYR A 286 -14.99 6.94 -0.58
C TYR A 286 -14.35 5.58 -0.35
N ALA A 287 -15.18 4.57 -0.04
CA ALA A 287 -14.79 3.18 0.02
C ALA A 287 -15.83 2.32 -0.71
N GLN A 288 -15.39 1.22 -1.31
CA GLN A 288 -16.28 0.25 -1.94
C GLN A 288 -16.36 -1.01 -1.10
N ILE A 289 -17.59 -1.46 -0.81
CA ILE A 289 -17.85 -2.72 -0.09
C ILE A 289 -17.49 -3.90 -1.00
N THR A 290 -16.68 -4.83 -0.50
CA THR A 290 -16.17 -5.97 -1.28
C THR A 290 -16.89 -7.28 -0.99
N ASN A 291 -17.46 -7.45 0.20
CA ASN A 291 -18.15 -8.67 0.62
C ASN A 291 -19.69 -8.55 0.54
N ASN A 292 -20.38 -9.64 0.90
CA ASN A 292 -21.84 -9.67 1.07
C ASN A 292 -22.14 -9.64 2.59
N PRO A 293 -22.44 -8.46 3.17
CA PRO A 293 -22.54 -8.32 4.63
C PRO A 293 -23.68 -9.13 5.26
N GLU A 294 -24.68 -9.54 4.48
CA GLU A 294 -25.77 -10.40 4.95
C GLU A 294 -25.34 -11.80 5.41
N ASN A 295 -24.22 -12.32 4.90
CA ASN A 295 -23.75 -13.68 5.23
C ASN A 295 -22.75 -13.67 6.39
N ASP A 296 -21.91 -12.64 6.45
CA ASP A 296 -20.76 -12.59 7.35
C ASP A 296 -21.03 -11.77 8.62
N GLY A 297 -22.02 -10.87 8.57
CA GLY A 297 -22.28 -9.91 9.65
C GLY A 297 -21.24 -8.79 9.76
N CYS A 298 -20.25 -8.73 8.86
CA CYS A 298 -19.23 -7.68 8.78
C CYS A 298 -19.34 -6.92 7.46
N ILE A 299 -19.01 -5.62 7.46
CA ILE A 299 -18.89 -4.81 6.25
C ILE A 299 -17.41 -4.61 5.97
N ASN A 300 -16.89 -5.30 4.96
CA ASN A 300 -15.52 -5.15 4.51
C ASN A 300 -15.50 -4.26 3.26
N ALA A 301 -14.66 -3.24 3.28
CA ALA A 301 -14.56 -2.27 2.21
C ALA A 301 -13.11 -1.92 1.89
N VAL A 302 -12.87 -1.41 0.69
CA VAL A 302 -11.55 -0.93 0.22
C VAL A 302 -11.65 0.55 -0.09
N LEU A 303 -10.68 1.35 0.38
CA LEU A 303 -10.65 2.79 0.07
C LEU A 303 -10.47 3.03 -1.43
N LEU A 304 -11.20 4.03 -1.93
CA LEU A 304 -11.09 4.54 -3.29
C LEU A 304 -10.29 5.84 -3.27
N GLU A 305 -9.35 5.99 -4.20
CA GLU A 305 -8.51 7.17 -4.27
C GLU A 305 -9.10 8.26 -5.18
N ARG A 306 -9.28 9.46 -4.63
CA ARG A 306 -9.93 10.61 -5.28
C ARG A 306 -9.09 11.28 -6.38
N GLN A 307 -7.76 11.14 -6.36
CA GLN A 307 -6.86 11.74 -7.36
C GLN A 307 -7.20 11.28 -8.79
N ARG A 308 -7.75 10.08 -8.90
CA ARG A 308 -8.21 9.45 -10.14
C ARG A 308 -9.38 10.19 -10.81
N MET A 309 -10.41 10.57 -10.06
CA MET A 309 -11.58 11.31 -10.59
C MET A 309 -11.27 12.77 -11.00
N GLN A 310 -10.31 13.43 -10.35
CA GLN A 310 -9.87 14.77 -10.76
C GLN A 310 -9.11 14.71 -12.10
N LEU A 311 -8.33 13.65 -12.30
CA LEU A 311 -7.66 13.34 -13.56
C LEU A 311 -8.68 13.06 -14.68
N ASP A 312 -9.78 12.35 -14.38
CA ASP A 312 -10.87 12.07 -15.34
C ASP A 312 -11.62 13.32 -15.79
N ARG A 313 -11.90 14.26 -14.89
CA ARG A 313 -12.52 15.54 -15.27
C ARG A 313 -11.61 16.35 -16.20
N LEU A 314 -10.30 16.25 -16.01
CA LEU A 314 -9.29 16.87 -16.88
C LEU A 314 -9.14 16.14 -18.22
N LEU A 315 -9.28 14.81 -18.25
CA LEU A 315 -9.07 13.98 -19.45
C LEU A 315 -10.33 13.75 -20.29
N LYS A 316 -11.51 14.18 -19.82
CA LYS A 316 -12.78 14.04 -20.55
C LYS A 316 -12.80 14.88 -21.85
N ASP A 317 -12.15 16.04 -21.81
CA ASP A 317 -11.88 16.90 -22.96
C ASP A 317 -10.37 17.16 -23.06
N PRO A 318 -9.58 16.27 -23.69
CA PRO A 318 -8.12 16.43 -23.76
C PRO A 318 -7.69 17.64 -24.62
N SER A 319 -8.61 18.16 -25.44
CA SER A 319 -8.45 19.40 -26.22
C SER A 319 -8.66 20.66 -25.39
N LYS A 320 -9.29 20.57 -24.22
CA LYS A 320 -9.46 21.70 -23.32
C LYS A 320 -8.18 21.87 -22.49
N PRO A 321 -7.44 22.99 -22.64
CA PRO A 321 -6.21 23.21 -21.89
C PRO A 321 -6.52 23.16 -20.39
N ALA A 322 -5.78 22.32 -19.66
CA ALA A 322 -5.90 22.22 -18.22
C ALA A 322 -5.61 23.61 -17.61
N TYR A 323 -6.53 24.10 -16.78
CA TYR A 323 -6.32 25.35 -16.06
C TYR A 323 -5.24 25.13 -15.00
N VAL A 324 -3.99 25.37 -15.38
CA VAL A 324 -2.90 25.58 -14.45
C VAL A 324 -3.04 27.03 -14.00
N PRO A 325 -3.31 27.31 -12.72
CA PRO A 325 -3.33 28.68 -12.25
C PRO A 325 -2.00 29.30 -12.61
N THR A 326 -2.02 30.43 -13.33
CA THR A 326 -0.80 31.19 -13.59
C THR A 326 -0.11 31.45 -12.25
N PRO A 327 1.24 31.44 -12.20
CA PRO A 327 1.95 31.72 -10.97
C PRO A 327 1.37 32.98 -10.32
N PRO A 328 1.21 33.00 -8.98
CA PRO A 328 0.67 34.16 -8.30
C PRO A 328 1.39 35.41 -8.77
N LYS A 329 0.64 36.34 -9.40
CA LYS A 329 1.23 37.59 -9.87
C LYS A 329 1.85 38.28 -8.67
N GLU A 330 3.08 38.77 -8.84
CA GLU A 330 3.72 39.58 -7.82
C GLU A 330 2.80 40.75 -7.50
N LYS A 331 2.68 41.08 -6.21
CA LYS A 331 1.87 42.21 -5.79
C LYS A 331 2.45 43.43 -6.49
N SER A 332 1.63 44.15 -7.25
CA SER A 332 2.00 45.41 -7.90
C SER A 332 1.00 46.47 -7.47
N VAL A 333 1.48 47.62 -6.98
CA VAL A 333 0.60 48.76 -6.72
C VAL A 333 0.12 49.33 -8.04
N ARG A 334 -1.14 49.74 -8.12
CA ARG A 334 -1.67 50.42 -9.32
C ARG A 334 -0.84 51.68 -9.59
N PRO A 335 -0.37 51.93 -10.82
CA PRO A 335 0.36 53.15 -11.12
C PRO A 335 -0.51 54.37 -10.79
N ALA A 336 0.14 55.45 -10.34
CA ALA A 336 -0.56 56.71 -10.13
C ALA A 336 -1.21 57.16 -11.44
N ARG A 337 -2.43 57.69 -11.35
CA ARG A 337 -3.11 58.26 -12.53
C ARG A 337 -2.38 59.54 -12.92
N GLU A 338 -2.07 59.69 -14.20
CA GLU A 338 -1.31 60.83 -14.74
C GLU A 338 -2.05 62.16 -14.60
N MET A 339 -3.36 62.19 -14.90
CA MET A 339 -4.20 63.38 -14.73
C MET A 339 -5.44 63.02 -13.91
N MET A 340 -5.65 63.76 -12.81
CA MET A 340 -6.86 63.64 -12.01
C MET A 340 -7.92 64.60 -12.58
N LYS A 341 -9.03 64.07 -13.09
CA LYS A 341 -10.02 64.85 -13.85
C LYS A 341 -10.84 65.84 -13.00
N ASN A 342 -10.95 65.58 -11.69
CA ASN A 342 -11.83 66.34 -10.79
C ASN A 342 -11.04 66.81 -9.56
N VAL A 343 -10.02 67.65 -9.76
CA VAL A 343 -9.27 68.26 -8.65
C VAL A 343 -10.02 69.50 -8.18
N GLN A 344 -10.41 69.52 -6.91
CA GLN A 344 -11.00 70.70 -6.28
C GLN A 344 -9.94 71.81 -6.20
N GLY A 345 -10.33 73.08 -6.41
CA GLY A 345 -9.38 74.21 -6.45
C GLY A 345 -8.49 74.30 -5.21
N SER A 346 -7.26 74.81 -5.37
CA SER A 346 -6.22 74.81 -4.32
C SER A 346 -6.57 75.57 -3.04
N SER A 347 -7.56 76.47 -3.10
CA SER A 347 -8.07 77.26 -1.96
C SER A 347 -9.38 76.73 -1.38
N ALA A 348 -9.94 75.66 -1.94
CA ALA A 348 -11.20 75.12 -1.48
C ALA A 348 -11.05 74.40 -0.14
N GLY A 349 -11.97 74.64 0.81
CA GLY A 349 -11.94 74.02 2.13
C GLY A 349 -12.07 72.49 2.07
N ALA A 350 -11.64 71.82 3.15
CA ALA A 350 -11.70 70.36 3.25
C ALA A 350 -13.16 69.87 3.18
N GLY A 351 -13.55 69.39 2.01
CA GLY A 351 -14.86 68.75 1.82
C GLY A 351 -14.95 67.45 2.62
N SER A 352 -16.17 67.02 2.94
CA SER A 352 -16.41 65.77 3.69
C SER A 352 -15.81 64.51 3.04
N GLY A 353 -15.53 64.55 1.74
CA GLY A 353 -14.86 63.47 0.99
C GLY A 353 -13.33 63.48 1.04
N GLU A 354 -12.68 64.60 1.39
CA GLU A 354 -11.22 64.77 1.29
C GLU A 354 -10.46 63.87 2.29
N PHE A 355 -11.03 63.66 3.48
CA PHE A 355 -10.47 62.73 4.48
C PHE A 355 -10.36 61.30 3.93
N HIS A 356 -11.36 60.84 3.17
CA HIS A 356 -11.33 59.51 2.57
C HIS A 356 -10.34 59.42 1.40
N VAL A 357 -10.18 60.50 0.63
CA VAL A 357 -9.16 60.62 -0.43
C VAL A 357 -7.75 60.54 0.17
N TYR A 358 -7.45 61.30 1.22
CA TYR A 358 -6.18 61.25 1.95
C TYR A 358 -5.90 59.86 2.53
N LYS A 359 -6.86 59.24 3.22
CA LYS A 359 -6.72 57.89 3.80
C LYS A 359 -6.43 56.83 2.71
N ALA A 360 -7.09 56.92 1.55
CA ALA A 360 -6.84 56.03 0.42
C ALA A 360 -5.48 56.29 -0.24
N SER A 361 -5.03 57.54 -0.34
CA SER A 361 -3.72 57.91 -0.86
C SER A 361 -2.59 57.43 0.05
N ARG A 362 -2.69 57.67 1.35
CA ARG A 362 -1.71 57.25 2.36
C ARG A 362 -1.56 55.73 2.44
N ARG A 363 -2.69 54.99 2.35
CA ARG A 363 -2.66 53.52 2.30
C ARG A 363 -1.95 53.01 1.04
N ARG A 364 -2.21 53.61 -0.12
CA ARG A 364 -1.52 53.28 -1.38
C ARG A 364 -0.01 53.54 -1.29
N GLU A 365 0.39 54.64 -0.67
CA GLU A 365 1.82 54.99 -0.54
C GLU A 365 2.55 54.06 0.43
N TYR A 366 1.96 53.71 1.58
CA TYR A 366 2.55 52.73 2.48
C TYR A 366 2.63 51.32 1.86
N GLU A 367 1.63 50.91 1.07
CA GLU A 367 1.70 49.66 0.32
C GLU A 367 2.80 49.68 -0.74
N ARG A 368 3.05 50.83 -1.39
CA ARG A 368 4.13 51.02 -2.36
C ARG A 368 5.50 50.95 -1.72
N LEU A 369 5.72 51.67 -0.62
CA LEU A 369 6.98 51.68 0.13
C LEU A 369 7.31 50.27 0.65
N LYS A 370 6.33 49.61 1.28
CA LYS A 370 6.51 48.24 1.78
C LYS A 370 6.90 47.26 0.67
N LEU A 371 6.32 47.40 -0.52
CA LEU A 371 6.63 46.55 -1.67
C LEU A 371 8.04 46.82 -2.22
N MET A 372 8.48 48.08 -2.22
CA MET A 372 9.84 48.47 -2.58
C MET A 372 10.87 47.87 -1.60
N ASP A 373 10.61 47.97 -0.29
CA ASP A 373 11.49 47.41 0.75
C ASP A 373 11.55 45.89 0.67
N GLU A 374 10.40 45.22 0.51
CA GLU A 374 10.33 43.75 0.32
C GLU A 374 11.05 43.29 -0.96
N LYS A 375 11.04 44.11 -2.02
CA LYS A 375 11.75 43.81 -3.27
C LYS A 375 13.26 43.96 -3.10
N ALA A 376 13.72 45.04 -2.48
CA ALA A 376 15.13 45.27 -2.20
C ALA A 376 15.73 44.14 -1.34
N GLN A 377 15.02 43.72 -0.28
CA GLN A 377 15.45 42.60 0.57
C GLN A 377 15.55 41.28 -0.21
N LYS A 378 14.58 40.99 -1.09
CA LYS A 378 14.65 39.79 -1.94
C LYS A 378 15.82 39.81 -2.91
N GLU A 379 16.10 40.96 -3.52
CA GLU A 379 17.23 41.10 -4.44
C GLU A 379 18.57 40.91 -3.72
N THR A 380 18.73 41.46 -2.51
CA THR A 380 19.93 41.22 -1.70
C THR A 380 20.07 39.75 -1.31
N ASP A 381 18.99 39.11 -0.86
CA ASP A 381 19.00 37.70 -0.46
C ASP A 381 19.31 36.77 -1.65
N MET A 382 18.74 37.05 -2.83
CA MET A 382 19.03 36.29 -4.05
C MET A 382 20.47 36.48 -4.51
N ALA A 383 21.00 37.71 -4.49
CA ALA A 383 22.38 37.98 -4.86
C ALA A 383 23.38 37.28 -3.92
N GLU A 384 23.11 37.26 -2.61
CA GLU A 384 23.92 36.52 -1.66
C GLU A 384 23.86 35.00 -1.88
N PHE A 385 22.68 34.47 -2.21
CA PHE A 385 22.50 33.05 -2.50
C PHE A 385 23.24 32.64 -3.78
N GLU A 386 23.15 33.44 -4.84
CA GLU A 386 23.86 33.19 -6.10
C GLU A 386 25.38 33.26 -5.93
N ARG A 387 25.88 34.22 -5.14
CA ARG A 387 27.30 34.32 -4.80
C ARG A 387 27.78 33.05 -4.08
N LYS A 388 27.06 32.61 -3.04
CA LYS A 388 27.37 31.37 -2.30
C LYS A 388 27.30 30.12 -3.19
N ARG A 389 26.31 30.05 -4.09
CA ARG A 389 26.17 28.93 -5.03
C ARG A 389 27.36 28.87 -5.98
N LYS A 390 27.77 30.01 -6.54
CA LYS A 390 28.92 30.10 -7.45
C LYS A 390 30.22 29.73 -6.74
N GLU A 391 30.43 30.21 -5.51
CA GLU A 391 31.58 29.82 -4.69
C GLU A 391 31.65 28.30 -4.45
N TRP A 392 30.52 27.64 -4.21
CA TRP A 392 30.47 26.17 -4.06
C TRP A 392 30.73 25.43 -5.37
N GLU A 393 30.20 25.94 -6.48
CA GLU A 393 30.42 25.37 -7.81
C GLU A 393 31.90 25.49 -8.22
N ASP A 394 32.51 26.65 -8.04
CA ASP A 394 33.94 26.90 -8.29
C ASP A 394 34.83 26.01 -7.40
N GLN A 395 34.45 25.80 -6.13
CA GLN A 395 35.16 24.88 -5.24
C GLN A 395 35.03 23.41 -5.69
N ALA A 396 33.87 23.00 -6.17
CA ALA A 396 33.64 21.67 -6.71
C ALA A 396 34.41 21.46 -8.02
N GLU A 397 34.42 22.46 -8.90
CA GLU A 397 35.17 22.44 -10.15
C GLU A 397 36.68 22.43 -9.90
N ALA A 398 37.20 23.24 -8.97
CA ALA A 398 38.62 23.22 -8.59
C ALA A 398 39.07 21.86 -8.04
N LYS A 399 38.25 21.21 -7.21
CA LYS A 399 38.50 19.83 -6.73
C LYS A 399 38.48 18.83 -7.90
N THR A 400 37.53 18.97 -8.81
CA THR A 400 37.37 18.10 -9.98
C THR A 400 38.50 18.26 -10.99
N ALA A 401 38.94 19.50 -11.26
CA ALA A 401 40.05 19.85 -12.14
C ALA A 401 41.39 19.34 -11.58
N LYS A 402 41.65 19.50 -10.28
CA LYS A 402 42.82 18.91 -9.62
C LYS A 402 42.87 17.39 -9.78
N ASN A 403 41.72 16.72 -9.63
CA ASN A 403 41.62 15.27 -9.82
C ASN A 403 41.76 14.87 -11.30
N ARG A 404 41.21 15.64 -12.23
CA ARG A 404 41.36 15.45 -13.69
C ARG A 404 42.83 15.60 -14.12
N ALA A 405 43.54 16.62 -13.62
CA ALA A 405 44.96 16.83 -13.88
C ALA A 405 45.83 15.69 -13.31
N LYS A 406 45.54 15.18 -12.12
CA LYS A 406 46.21 13.99 -11.56
C LYS A 406 45.98 12.75 -12.42
N ARG A 407 44.77 12.53 -12.92
CA ARG A 407 44.44 11.41 -13.84
C ARG A 407 45.18 11.56 -15.17
N GLN A 408 45.26 12.77 -15.74
CA GLN A 408 45.99 13.02 -16.99
C GLN A 408 47.50 12.86 -16.82
N LYS A 409 48.11 13.35 -15.73
CA LYS A 409 49.52 13.09 -15.42
C LYS A 409 49.82 11.60 -15.26
N LYS A 410 48.92 10.83 -14.64
CA LYS A 410 49.04 9.36 -14.54
C LYS A 410 48.92 8.69 -15.92
N LYS A 411 47.97 9.13 -16.76
CA LYS A 411 47.78 8.64 -18.14
C LYS A 411 48.96 8.97 -19.05
N GLY A 412 49.55 10.15 -18.90
CA GLY A 412 50.76 10.58 -19.59
C GLY A 412 51.97 9.73 -19.19
N ARG A 413 52.19 9.49 -17.89
CA ARG A 413 53.27 8.59 -17.40
C ARG A 413 53.08 7.14 -17.86
N SER A 414 51.84 6.64 -17.94
CA SER A 414 51.60 5.29 -18.50
C SER A 414 51.80 5.22 -20.01
N LYS A 415 51.54 6.30 -20.77
CA LYS A 415 51.84 6.36 -22.21
C LYS A 415 53.33 6.47 -22.49
N GLY A 416 54.07 7.32 -21.76
CA GLY A 416 55.53 7.45 -21.92
C GLY A 416 56.28 6.14 -21.64
N ASN A 417 55.83 5.38 -20.64
CA ASN A 417 56.41 4.06 -20.34
C ASN A 417 56.07 2.96 -21.38
N THR A 418 55.19 3.25 -22.34
CA THR A 418 54.90 2.34 -23.47
C THR A 418 55.72 2.73 -24.71
N THR A 419 56.11 4.00 -24.85
CA THR A 419 56.88 4.50 -25.99
C THR A 419 58.41 4.46 -25.76
N GLU A 420 58.88 4.48 -24.51
CA GLU A 420 60.33 4.44 -24.19
C GLU A 420 60.95 3.03 -24.14
N LYS A 421 60.20 1.97 -24.49
CA LYS A 421 60.75 0.61 -24.58
C LYS A 421 61.26 0.23 -25.98
N GLU A 422 61.31 1.19 -26.90
CA GLU A 422 61.73 0.99 -28.29
C GLU A 422 62.70 2.11 -28.73
N SER A 423 63.75 2.38 -27.93
CA SER A 423 64.95 3.10 -28.40
C SER A 423 66.11 2.99 -27.39
N THR A 424 66.94 1.98 -27.61
CA THR A 424 68.42 1.95 -27.50
C THR A 424 69.16 2.88 -26.52
N SER A 425 69.80 2.24 -25.52
CA SER A 425 71.24 2.30 -25.17
C SER A 425 72.05 3.62 -25.23
N GLY A 426 72.69 3.94 -24.10
CA GLY A 426 74.05 4.52 -24.07
C GLY A 426 74.27 5.74 -23.17
N ALA A 427 75.10 5.58 -22.12
CA ALA A 427 75.93 6.56 -21.37
C ALA A 427 75.27 7.86 -20.84
N GLY A 428 75.40 8.34 -19.59
CA GLY A 428 76.34 8.13 -18.49
C GLY A 428 76.84 9.50 -18.01
N ALA A 429 76.35 10.04 -16.87
CA ALA A 429 77.06 10.98 -15.95
C ALA A 429 76.17 11.53 -14.80
N SER A 430 76.57 11.14 -13.58
CA SER A 430 76.54 11.73 -12.21
C SER A 430 75.61 12.86 -11.70
N ALA A 431 75.23 12.67 -10.42
CA ALA A 431 74.76 13.61 -9.36
C ALA A 431 73.29 14.09 -9.48
N ASP A 432 72.42 14.10 -8.47
CA ASP A 432 72.56 14.14 -6.99
C ASP A 432 71.29 13.52 -6.33
N VAL A 433 71.39 12.94 -5.12
CA VAL A 433 70.26 12.30 -4.40
C VAL A 433 69.95 13.04 -3.09
N PRO A 434 68.66 13.24 -2.74
CA PRO A 434 68.24 13.00 -1.36
C PRO A 434 67.10 11.96 -1.28
N ASP A 435 67.32 11.03 -0.35
CA ASP A 435 66.59 9.82 0.00
C ASP A 435 65.43 10.07 0.97
N VAL A 436 64.20 9.59 0.68
CA VAL A 436 63.28 8.89 1.64
C VAL A 436 62.05 8.28 0.89
N PRO A 437 61.30 7.27 1.41
CA PRO A 437 61.56 5.84 1.27
C PRO A 437 60.45 5.07 0.48
N LEU A 438 60.84 4.11 -0.36
CA LEU A 438 59.91 3.21 -1.06
C LEU A 438 59.39 2.08 -0.16
N LYS A 439 58.05 1.91 -0.20
CA LYS A 439 57.31 0.79 0.38
C LYS A 439 57.77 -0.56 -0.16
N LYS A 440 58.10 -1.47 0.78
CA LYS A 440 58.22 -2.92 0.60
C LYS A 440 57.09 -3.47 -0.29
N ARG A 441 57.43 -4.00 -1.46
CA ARG A 441 56.64 -5.01 -2.17
C ARG A 441 57.21 -6.38 -1.81
N ARG A 442 56.47 -7.15 -1.02
CA ARG A 442 56.75 -8.58 -0.82
C ARG A 442 56.38 -9.31 -2.10
N LEU A 443 57.38 -9.94 -2.68
CA LEU A 443 57.26 -10.99 -3.69
C LEU A 443 56.96 -12.29 -2.95
N VAL A 444 55.84 -12.95 -3.26
CA VAL A 444 55.61 -14.36 -2.92
C VAL A 444 54.91 -15.02 -4.11
N SER A 445 55.50 -16.12 -4.56
CA SER A 445 55.03 -17.09 -5.57
C SER A 445 55.20 -16.68 -7.05
N GLY A 446 56.36 -17.03 -7.60
CA GLY A 446 56.75 -16.80 -8.99
C GLY A 446 55.92 -17.62 -10.00
N LYS A 447 54.88 -16.98 -10.54
CA LYS A 447 54.34 -17.27 -11.88
C LYS A 447 53.96 -15.94 -12.54
N GLU A 448 54.58 -15.62 -13.67
CA GLU A 448 54.16 -14.52 -14.54
C GLU A 448 52.74 -14.81 -15.04
N LEU A 449 51.81 -13.89 -14.77
CA LEU A 449 50.51 -13.86 -15.44
C LEU A 449 50.54 -12.82 -16.55
N ILE A 450 50.69 -13.31 -17.77
CA ILE A 450 50.49 -12.56 -19.01
C ILE A 450 48.97 -12.39 -19.19
N PHE A 451 48.50 -11.15 -19.26
CA PHE A 451 47.09 -10.85 -19.50
C PHE A 451 46.83 -10.80 -21.00
N ARG A 452 46.13 -11.81 -21.55
CA ARG A 452 45.58 -11.76 -22.91
C ARG A 452 44.30 -10.92 -22.93
N LYS A 453 44.12 -10.16 -24.01
CA LYS A 453 42.98 -9.27 -24.25
C LYS A 453 41.80 -10.10 -24.79
N PRO A 454 40.56 -9.94 -24.29
CA PRO A 454 39.41 -10.70 -24.80
C PRO A 454 39.00 -10.24 -26.21
N GLY A 455 38.93 -11.16 -27.17
CA GLY A 455 38.39 -10.89 -28.51
C GLY A 455 39.01 -11.63 -29.70
N ASP A 456 39.61 -12.80 -29.50
CA ASP A 456 40.15 -13.62 -30.61
C ASP A 456 39.65 -15.05 -30.42
N GLU A 457 38.50 -15.35 -31.02
CA GLU A 457 38.01 -16.72 -31.22
C GLU A 457 37.90 -16.94 -32.73
N SER A 458 38.83 -17.75 -33.23
CA SER A 458 38.74 -18.41 -34.53
C SER A 458 37.90 -19.66 -34.38
N ASP A 459 36.90 -19.73 -35.24
CA ASP A 459 36.27 -20.89 -35.87
C ASP A 459 37.03 -22.22 -35.73
N GLU A 460 36.40 -23.26 -35.19
CA GLU A 460 36.29 -24.61 -35.77
C GLU A 460 35.30 -25.46 -34.94
N GLY A 461 34.48 -26.24 -35.65
CA GLY A 461 33.24 -26.84 -35.16
C GLY A 461 33.33 -28.21 -34.48
N SER A 462 32.17 -28.65 -34.01
CA SER A 462 31.74 -30.06 -34.02
C SER A 462 30.22 -30.11 -33.93
N GLU A 463 29.63 -30.86 -34.86
CA GLU A 463 28.21 -31.15 -35.02
C GLU A 463 27.68 -32.14 -33.95
N ASP A 464 26.37 -32.37 -34.05
CA ASP A 464 25.55 -33.43 -33.45
C ASP A 464 24.94 -33.16 -32.06
N ASP A 465 23.65 -32.78 -32.02
CA ASP A 465 22.56 -33.78 -32.10
C ASP A 465 21.17 -33.09 -32.11
N ILE A 466 20.26 -33.63 -32.92
CA ILE A 466 18.96 -33.08 -33.30
C ILE A 466 17.83 -33.88 -32.65
N GLY A 467 16.86 -33.16 -32.07
CA GLY A 467 15.42 -33.48 -32.18
C GLY A 467 14.67 -33.83 -30.88
N PRO A 468 13.32 -33.85 -30.91
CA PRO A 468 12.42 -32.89 -31.56
C PRO A 468 11.35 -32.34 -30.57
N ALA A 469 10.78 -31.19 -30.91
CA ALA A 469 9.69 -30.54 -30.16
C ALA A 469 8.31 -31.20 -30.41
N PRO A 470 7.39 -31.22 -29.43
CA PRO A 470 6.01 -31.64 -29.66
C PRO A 470 5.11 -30.48 -30.16
N PRO A 471 4.01 -30.80 -30.87
CA PRO A 471 3.32 -29.90 -31.78
C PRO A 471 2.25 -29.00 -31.13
N VAL A 472 1.97 -27.90 -31.82
CA VAL A 472 0.85 -26.98 -31.57
C VAL A 472 -0.41 -27.52 -32.26
N PRO A 473 -1.59 -27.58 -31.62
CA PRO A 473 -2.85 -27.85 -32.31
C PRO A 473 -3.49 -26.55 -32.83
N ALA A 474 -3.88 -26.60 -34.10
CA ALA A 474 -4.67 -25.60 -34.82
C ALA A 474 -6.18 -25.91 -34.77
N GLY A 475 -6.99 -24.84 -34.81
CA GLY A 475 -8.39 -24.83 -35.28
C GLY A 475 -9.46 -25.44 -34.36
N PRO A 476 -10.75 -25.05 -34.48
CA PRO A 476 -11.40 -24.80 -35.76
C PRO A 476 -12.17 -23.47 -35.89
N ASP A 477 -12.49 -23.23 -37.15
CA ASP A 477 -13.05 -22.07 -37.82
C ASP A 477 -14.52 -21.77 -37.49
N HIS A 478 -14.92 -20.52 -37.74
CA HIS A 478 -16.26 -20.20 -38.21
C HIS A 478 -16.23 -18.98 -39.13
N ASP A 479 -16.67 -19.23 -40.36
CA ASP A 479 -16.79 -18.32 -41.50
C ASP A 479 -17.98 -17.34 -41.43
N ASP A 480 -17.84 -16.31 -42.26
CA ASP A 480 -18.85 -15.52 -42.99
C ASP A 480 -19.63 -14.38 -42.29
N THR A 481 -19.25 -13.13 -42.59
CA THR A 481 -19.85 -12.34 -43.69
C THR A 481 -19.25 -10.90 -43.77
N PRO A 482 -19.17 -10.28 -44.97
CA PRO A 482 -18.45 -9.03 -45.20
C PRO A 482 -19.36 -7.81 -45.17
N THR A 483 -18.87 -6.68 -44.65
CA THR A 483 -19.44 -5.35 -44.97
C THR A 483 -18.33 -4.37 -45.34
N ASP A 484 -18.49 -3.89 -46.56
CA ASP A 484 -17.70 -2.93 -47.31
C ASP A 484 -17.72 -1.54 -46.64
N THR A 485 -16.56 -0.95 -46.39
CA THR A 485 -16.43 0.49 -46.07
C THR A 485 -15.17 1.05 -46.73
N PRO A 486 -15.27 2.19 -47.44
CA PRO A 486 -14.17 2.73 -48.24
C PRO A 486 -13.08 3.41 -47.38
N PRO A 487 -11.81 3.45 -47.84
CA PRO A 487 -10.72 4.09 -47.11
C PRO A 487 -10.82 5.63 -47.19
N VAL A 488 -10.84 6.28 -46.03
CA VAL A 488 -10.76 7.74 -45.90
C VAL A 488 -9.31 8.19 -46.09
N GLY A 489 -9.12 9.19 -46.94
CA GLY A 489 -7.82 9.71 -47.38
C GLY A 489 -6.94 10.28 -46.28
N VAL A 490 -5.65 10.03 -46.44
CA VAL A 490 -4.55 10.59 -45.65
C VAL A 490 -4.39 12.06 -46.04
N ILE A 491 -4.51 12.97 -45.06
CA ILE A 491 -4.21 14.40 -45.25
C ILE A 491 -2.75 14.61 -44.86
N ASP A 492 -1.94 15.04 -45.81
CA ASP A 492 -0.53 15.36 -45.63
C ASP A 492 -0.30 16.49 -44.62
N ALA A 493 0.74 16.34 -43.80
CA ALA A 493 1.15 17.33 -42.81
C ALA A 493 1.82 18.55 -43.47
N PRO A 494 1.66 19.78 -42.93
CA PRO A 494 2.27 20.97 -43.49
C PRO A 494 3.80 20.98 -43.31
N ARG A 495 4.50 21.11 -44.45
CA ARG A 495 5.94 21.25 -44.59
C ARG A 495 6.35 22.67 -44.16
N ILE A 496 7.24 22.79 -43.18
CA ILE A 496 7.79 24.07 -42.73
C ILE A 496 8.99 24.42 -43.62
N THR A 497 8.92 25.56 -44.30
CA THR A 497 10.02 26.16 -45.06
C THR A 497 10.74 27.17 -44.16
N ILE A 498 12.04 27.00 -43.94
CA ILE A 498 12.89 27.94 -43.20
C ILE A 498 13.53 28.87 -44.22
N HIS A 499 13.32 30.18 -44.06
CA HIS A 499 14.05 31.20 -44.80
C HIS A 499 15.23 31.66 -43.95
N GLU A 500 16.44 31.40 -44.43
CA GLU A 500 17.68 31.98 -43.92
C GLU A 500 17.88 33.33 -44.64
N GLU A 501 17.88 34.42 -43.89
CA GLU A 501 18.38 35.71 -44.38
C GLU A 501 19.54 36.16 -43.49
N ASP A 502 20.68 36.33 -44.14
CA ASP A 502 21.96 36.75 -43.60
C ASP A 502 22.00 38.25 -43.23
N SER A 503 22.77 38.52 -42.18
CA SER A 503 23.65 39.66 -41.90
C SER A 503 23.29 41.08 -42.39
N ILE A 504 23.23 42.02 -41.44
CA ILE A 504 24.22 43.09 -41.23
C ILE A 504 24.34 43.36 -39.72
#